data_AF-A0A8X6LCP2-F1
#
_entry.id   AF-A0A8X6LCP2-F1
#
_cell.length_a   1.000
_cell.length_b   1.000
_cell.length_c   1.000
_cell.angle_alpha   90.00
_cell.angle_beta   90.00
_cell.angle_gamma   90.00
#
_symmetry.space_group_name_H-M   'P 1'
#
loop_
_entity.id
_entity.type
_entity.pdbx_description
1 polymer ?
#
loop_
_entity_poly.entity_id
_entity_poly.type
_entity_poly.pdbx_seq_one_letter_code
_entity_poly.pdbx_strand_id
1 'polypeptide(L)'
;MDHFDQIMPLNSSATEVAGFITALHLNQTNTIKDMLCEIQNALEQQIRSSGHNLFVDRFAEYNVIFEQLQECGWDNVHFISPDFHELHLKAVDESSREHILKVWIPDKFPNEGPKFECDLPQEFQYRWLPDDSLHNMFFVFQETLNMFAEFWNNMDELDKNTWILEPETTSRKDCKRRIALAPGVSLLLVVNPVMPTAIPTCHYLGPERIVEPVRAKFNKNIHK
;
A
#
# COMPACT_ATOMS: atom_id res chain seq x y z
N MET A 1 12.76 57.99 -3.63
CA MET A 1 13.40 57.56 -4.87
C MET A 1 14.67 56.82 -4.51
N ASP A 2 14.84 55.52 -4.67
CA ASP A 2 14.00 54.36 -4.98
C ASP A 2 14.95 53.19 -4.70
N HIS A 3 14.53 52.19 -3.93
CA HIS A 3 15.10 50.83 -3.96
C HIS A 3 14.17 49.94 -3.15
N PHE A 4 13.18 49.37 -3.82
CA PHE A 4 13.20 48.08 -4.51
C PHE A 4 12.75 46.96 -3.58
N ASP A 5 11.48 46.60 -3.77
CA ASP A 5 10.81 45.45 -3.20
C ASP A 5 11.59 44.15 -3.43
N GLN A 6 11.68 43.36 -2.36
CA GLN A 6 11.98 41.94 -2.43
C GLN A 6 10.83 41.22 -3.15
N ILE A 7 11.06 40.80 -4.38
CA ILE A 7 10.27 39.75 -5.04
C ILE A 7 11.14 38.50 -5.08
N MET A 8 10.65 37.45 -4.42
CA MET A 8 11.18 36.08 -4.43
C MET A 8 11.40 35.60 -5.88
N PRO A 9 12.49 34.88 -6.20
CA PRO A 9 12.63 34.27 -7.51
C PRO A 9 11.61 33.13 -7.66
N LEU A 10 10.80 33.22 -8.72
CA LEU A 10 9.95 32.13 -9.18
C LEU A 10 10.78 30.88 -9.52
N ASN A 11 10.19 29.72 -9.20
CA ASN A 11 10.65 28.34 -9.40
C ASN A 11 11.59 28.10 -10.59
N SER A 12 12.73 27.43 -10.33
CA SER A 12 13.73 27.02 -11.33
C SER A 12 13.22 26.02 -12.38
N SER A 13 12.08 25.36 -12.16
CA SER A 13 11.52 24.39 -13.11
C SER A 13 10.84 25.02 -14.32
N ALA A 14 10.35 26.26 -14.21
CA ALA A 14 9.67 26.92 -15.34
C ALA A 14 10.69 27.44 -16.39
N THR A 15 11.88 27.81 -15.95
CA THR A 15 12.94 28.38 -16.79
C THR A 15 13.63 27.32 -17.65
N GLU A 16 13.77 26.09 -17.15
CA GLU A 16 14.30 24.95 -17.92
C GLU A 16 13.32 24.47 -19.00
N VAL A 17 12.02 24.43 -18.70
CA VAL A 17 10.99 24.07 -19.69
C VAL A 17 10.84 25.15 -20.76
N ALA A 18 10.90 26.43 -20.38
CA ALA A 18 10.88 27.54 -21.34
C ALA A 18 12.11 27.57 -22.25
N GLY A 19 13.29 27.23 -21.71
CA GLY A 19 14.53 27.04 -22.49
C GLY A 19 14.47 25.86 -23.45
N PHE A 20 13.80 24.77 -23.07
CA PHE A 20 13.59 23.59 -23.92
C PHE A 20 12.66 23.89 -25.11
N ILE A 21 11.57 24.64 -24.88
CA ILE A 21 10.64 25.05 -25.94
C ILE A 21 11.28 26.05 -26.92
N THR A 22 12.30 26.80 -26.49
CA THR A 22 13.05 27.70 -27.40
C THR A 22 14.18 27.01 -28.16
N ALA A 23 14.73 25.91 -27.64
CA ALA A 23 15.77 25.12 -28.31
C ALA A 23 15.20 24.20 -29.40
N LEU A 24 14.00 23.66 -29.17
CA LEU A 24 13.21 22.97 -30.18
C LEU A 24 12.48 24.05 -31.01
N HIS A 25 12.74 24.14 -32.32
CA HIS A 25 12.15 25.15 -33.21
C HIS A 25 10.64 24.94 -33.47
N LEU A 26 9.89 24.41 -32.49
CA LEU A 26 8.47 24.06 -32.56
C LEU A 26 7.55 25.26 -32.88
N ASN A 27 8.00 26.48 -32.61
CA ASN A 27 7.26 27.70 -32.92
C ASN A 27 7.42 28.17 -34.39
N GLN A 28 8.20 27.47 -35.22
CA GLN A 28 8.42 27.80 -36.63
C GLN A 28 7.88 26.75 -37.61
N THR A 29 7.25 25.68 -37.12
CA THR A 29 6.75 24.58 -37.95
C THR A 29 5.28 24.79 -38.36
N ASN A 30 5.00 24.79 -39.67
CA ASN A 30 3.67 25.09 -40.22
C ASN A 30 2.72 23.88 -40.26
N THR A 31 3.19 22.67 -39.91
CA THR A 31 2.39 21.44 -39.97
C THR A 31 2.70 20.52 -38.80
N ILE A 32 1.67 19.81 -38.30
CA ILE A 32 1.79 18.79 -37.24
C ILE A 32 2.82 17.72 -37.60
N LYS A 33 2.91 17.33 -38.87
CA LYS A 33 3.89 16.33 -39.34
C LYS A 33 5.34 16.78 -39.13
N ASP A 34 5.63 18.05 -39.42
CA ASP A 34 6.98 18.62 -39.26
C ASP A 34 7.33 18.75 -37.77
N MET A 35 6.33 19.13 -36.97
CA MET A 35 6.43 19.18 -35.52
C MET A 35 6.73 17.80 -34.90
N LEU A 36 6.05 16.74 -35.36
CA LEU A 36 6.32 15.36 -34.94
C LEU A 36 7.72 14.89 -35.37
N CYS A 37 8.17 15.28 -36.56
CA CYS A 37 9.54 15.01 -37.01
C CYS A 37 10.60 15.68 -36.14
N GLU A 38 10.39 16.94 -35.73
CA GLU A 38 11.34 17.62 -34.84
C GLU A 38 11.37 17.02 -33.43
N ILE A 39 10.21 16.65 -32.89
CA ILE A 39 10.13 15.91 -31.61
C ILE A 39 10.87 14.58 -31.73
N GLN A 40 10.64 13.82 -32.81
CA GLN A 40 11.34 12.57 -33.06
C GLN A 40 12.86 12.78 -33.13
N ASN A 41 13.33 13.76 -33.90
CA ASN A 41 14.75 14.03 -34.05
C ASN A 41 15.41 14.47 -32.74
N ALA A 42 14.73 15.29 -31.94
CA ALA A 42 15.26 15.72 -30.64
C ALA A 42 15.29 14.57 -29.62
N LEU A 43 14.28 13.71 -29.61
CA LEU A 43 14.29 12.48 -28.81
C LEU A 43 15.43 11.56 -29.24
N GLU A 44 15.60 11.32 -30.54
CA GLU A 44 16.70 10.52 -31.08
C GLU A 44 18.07 11.10 -30.73
N GLN A 45 18.22 12.43 -30.78
CA GLN A 45 19.46 13.11 -30.44
C GLN A 45 19.76 13.03 -28.94
N GLN A 46 18.75 13.16 -28.08
CA GLN A 46 18.85 12.95 -26.64
C GLN A 46 19.21 11.49 -26.30
N ILE A 47 18.62 10.51 -26.98
CA ILE A 47 18.95 9.08 -26.83
C ILE A 47 20.38 8.78 -27.31
N ARG A 48 20.88 9.50 -28.33
CA ARG A 48 22.26 9.36 -28.80
C ARG A 48 23.28 10.03 -27.89
N SER A 49 22.94 11.16 -27.25
CA SER A 49 23.82 11.88 -26.33
C SER A 49 23.84 11.30 -24.92
N SER A 50 22.70 10.82 -24.45
CA SER A 50 22.56 10.07 -23.21
C SER A 50 22.86 8.62 -23.53
N GLY A 51 24.13 8.24 -23.39
CA GLY A 51 24.70 6.98 -23.88
C GLY A 51 23.71 5.80 -23.92
N HIS A 52 23.57 5.24 -25.11
CA HIS A 52 22.71 4.10 -25.50
C HIS A 52 22.73 2.91 -24.53
N ASN A 53 23.70 2.82 -23.60
CA ASN A 53 23.77 1.81 -22.56
C ASN A 53 22.82 2.08 -21.37
N LEU A 54 22.69 3.31 -20.88
CA LEU A 54 21.87 3.63 -19.68
C LEU A 54 20.36 3.47 -19.93
N PHE A 55 19.91 3.74 -21.14
CA PHE A 55 18.49 3.59 -21.52
C PHE A 55 18.14 2.14 -21.81
N VAL A 56 19.02 1.39 -22.51
CA VAL A 56 18.80 -0.03 -22.80
C VAL A 56 18.83 -0.89 -21.52
N ASP A 57 19.71 -0.59 -20.57
CA ASP A 57 19.77 -1.29 -19.28
C ASP A 57 18.48 -1.06 -18.47
N ARG A 58 18.03 0.21 -18.39
CA ARG A 58 16.81 0.57 -17.67
C ARG A 58 15.54 -0.03 -18.28
N PHE A 59 15.47 -0.12 -19.61
CA PHE A 59 14.38 -0.81 -20.30
C PHE A 59 14.38 -2.32 -20.02
N ALA A 60 15.56 -2.94 -19.92
CA ALA A 60 15.67 -4.34 -19.53
C ALA A 60 15.23 -4.57 -18.07
N GLU A 61 15.62 -3.68 -17.15
CA GLU A 61 15.18 -3.70 -15.75
C GLU A 61 13.65 -3.59 -15.62
N TYR A 62 13.02 -2.67 -16.36
CA TYR A 62 11.56 -2.54 -16.36
C TYR A 62 10.85 -3.74 -16.99
N ASN A 63 11.41 -4.34 -18.05
CA ASN A 63 10.82 -5.52 -18.66
C ASN A 63 10.69 -6.68 -17.67
N VAL A 64 11.68 -6.86 -16.77
CA VAL A 64 11.57 -7.88 -15.71
C VAL A 64 10.40 -7.60 -14.78
N ILE A 65 10.19 -6.35 -14.37
CA ILE A 65 9.05 -5.96 -13.53
C ILE A 65 7.73 -6.20 -14.28
N PHE A 66 7.64 -5.81 -15.55
CA PHE A 66 6.46 -6.03 -16.38
C PHE A 66 6.12 -7.51 -16.56
N GLU A 67 7.11 -8.36 -16.81
CA GLU A 67 6.94 -9.82 -16.91
C GLU A 67 6.41 -10.39 -15.59
N GLN A 68 7.00 -10.01 -14.46
CA GLN A 68 6.55 -10.47 -13.15
C GLN A 68 5.14 -9.94 -12.78
N LEU A 69 4.79 -8.71 -13.16
CA LEU A 69 3.43 -8.17 -12.98
C LEU A 69 2.42 -8.89 -13.87
N GLN A 70 2.81 -9.27 -15.10
CA GLN A 70 1.99 -10.08 -15.97
C GLN A 70 1.73 -11.47 -15.35
N GLU A 71 2.71 -12.08 -14.71
CA GLU A 71 2.54 -13.32 -13.95
C GLU A 71 1.63 -13.16 -12.73
N CYS A 72 1.68 -12.01 -12.04
CA CYS A 72 0.74 -11.68 -10.96
C CYS A 72 -0.70 -11.49 -11.47
N GLY A 73 -0.86 -11.14 -12.75
CA GLY A 73 -2.13 -10.79 -13.37
C GLY A 73 -2.47 -9.32 -13.20
N TRP A 74 -2.72 -8.63 -14.31
CA TRP A 74 -3.00 -7.19 -14.34
C TRP A 74 -4.23 -6.77 -13.54
N ASP A 75 -5.20 -7.67 -13.36
CA ASP A 75 -6.40 -7.42 -12.55
C ASP A 75 -6.09 -7.26 -11.05
N ASN A 76 -4.96 -7.81 -10.60
CA ASN A 76 -4.48 -7.69 -9.23
C ASN A 76 -3.61 -6.45 -9.02
N VAL A 77 -3.23 -5.72 -10.08
CA VAL A 77 -2.39 -4.53 -9.95
C VAL A 77 -3.27 -3.34 -9.60
N HIS A 78 -3.15 -2.82 -8.37
CA HIS A 78 -3.94 -1.71 -7.87
C HIS A 78 -3.30 -0.35 -8.15
N PHE A 79 -1.98 -0.27 -8.03
CA PHE A 79 -1.23 0.97 -8.21
C PHE A 79 0.20 0.66 -8.64
N ILE A 80 0.75 1.54 -9.47
CA ILE A 80 2.17 1.59 -9.83
C ILE A 80 2.58 3.06 -9.78
N SER A 81 3.66 3.37 -9.09
CA SER A 81 4.25 4.71 -9.09
C SER A 81 4.84 5.04 -10.47
N PRO A 82 4.88 6.34 -10.88
CA PRO A 82 5.44 6.74 -12.18
C PRO A 82 6.92 6.39 -12.38
N ASP A 83 7.67 6.20 -11.29
CA ASP A 83 9.08 5.81 -11.28
C ASP A 83 9.29 4.28 -11.20
N PHE A 84 8.20 3.50 -11.07
CA PHE A 84 8.19 2.03 -10.92
C PHE A 84 8.88 1.50 -9.66
N HIS A 85 9.15 2.37 -8.67
CA HIS A 85 9.72 1.98 -7.38
C HIS A 85 8.69 1.50 -6.37
N GLU A 86 7.40 1.78 -6.56
CA GLU A 86 6.31 1.35 -5.67
C GLU A 86 5.17 0.71 -6.46
N LEU A 87 4.78 -0.48 -6.05
CA LEU A 87 3.73 -1.29 -6.65
C LEU A 87 2.77 -1.76 -5.56
N HIS A 88 1.46 -1.69 -5.80
CA HIS A 88 0.46 -2.24 -4.90
C HIS A 88 -0.29 -3.37 -5.59
N LEU A 89 -0.25 -4.56 -4.99
CA LEU A 89 -1.00 -5.72 -5.44
C LEU A 89 -2.22 -5.91 -4.55
N LYS A 90 -3.39 -6.06 -5.17
CA LYS A 90 -4.67 -6.28 -4.51
C LYS A 90 -5.07 -7.74 -4.61
N ALA A 91 -5.37 -8.32 -3.46
CA ALA A 91 -6.08 -9.59 -3.36
C ALA A 91 -7.48 -9.36 -2.80
N VAL A 92 -8.45 -10.16 -3.26
CA VAL A 92 -9.82 -10.16 -2.73
C VAL A 92 -10.08 -11.53 -2.12
N ASP A 93 -10.49 -11.55 -0.86
CA ASP A 93 -10.80 -12.82 -0.17
C ASP A 93 -12.22 -13.31 -0.45
N GLU A 94 -12.58 -14.49 0.07
CA GLU A 94 -13.89 -15.12 -0.13
C GLU A 94 -15.07 -14.30 0.40
N SER A 95 -14.83 -13.36 1.33
CA SER A 95 -15.85 -12.46 1.88
C SER A 95 -15.88 -11.11 1.15
N SER A 96 -15.27 -11.05 -0.04
CA SER A 96 -15.17 -9.84 -0.88
C SER A 96 -14.43 -8.69 -0.20
N ARG A 97 -13.51 -8.97 0.72
CA ARG A 97 -12.66 -7.95 1.34
C ARG A 97 -11.41 -7.75 0.51
N GLU A 98 -11.07 -6.49 0.25
CA GLU A 98 -9.86 -6.13 -0.47
C GLU A 98 -8.68 -6.00 0.50
N HIS A 99 -7.55 -6.59 0.13
CA HIS A 99 -6.29 -6.57 0.87
C HIS A 99 -5.17 -6.10 -0.05
N ILE A 100 -4.35 -5.16 0.42
CA ILE A 100 -3.27 -4.56 -0.37
C ILE A 100 -1.92 -4.99 0.17
N LEU A 101 -1.10 -5.55 -0.71
CA LEU A 101 0.33 -5.75 -0.52
C LEU A 101 1.08 -4.61 -1.24
N LYS A 102 1.69 -3.72 -0.46
CA LYS A 102 2.58 -2.68 -0.98
C LYS A 102 3.97 -3.27 -1.12
N VAL A 103 4.61 -2.99 -2.24
CA VAL A 103 5.93 -3.51 -2.60
C VAL A 103 6.78 -2.34 -3.10
N TRP A 104 7.98 -2.20 -2.54
CA TRP A 104 8.98 -1.23 -3.00
C TRP A 104 10.13 -1.94 -3.68
N ILE A 105 10.31 -1.64 -4.96
CA ILE A 105 11.30 -2.24 -5.83
C ILE A 105 12.66 -1.55 -5.64
N PRO A 106 13.73 -2.29 -5.31
CA PRO A 106 15.07 -1.74 -5.20
C PRO A 106 15.73 -1.60 -6.57
N ASP A 107 16.73 -0.74 -6.68
CA ASP A 107 17.46 -0.52 -7.96
C ASP A 107 18.17 -1.77 -8.48
N LYS A 108 18.45 -2.76 -7.62
CA LYS A 108 19.13 -4.02 -7.98
C LYS A 108 18.17 -5.21 -8.15
N PHE A 109 16.89 -4.95 -8.33
CA PHE A 109 15.88 -5.97 -8.55
C PHE A 109 16.17 -6.79 -9.83
N PRO A 110 15.96 -8.12 -9.87
CA PRO A 110 15.45 -8.99 -8.80
C PRO A 110 16.53 -9.58 -7.87
N ASN A 111 17.81 -9.22 -8.06
CA ASN A 111 18.92 -9.76 -7.25
C ASN A 111 18.81 -9.33 -5.77
N GLU A 112 18.30 -8.12 -5.54
CA GLU A 112 17.89 -7.65 -4.21
C GLU A 112 16.37 -7.73 -4.10
N GLY A 113 15.89 -8.35 -3.02
CA GLY A 113 14.47 -8.52 -2.77
C GLY A 113 13.77 -7.21 -2.43
N PRO A 114 12.48 -7.06 -2.80
CA PRO A 114 11.75 -5.85 -2.51
C PRO A 114 11.37 -5.74 -1.04
N LYS A 115 11.19 -4.51 -0.58
CA LYS A 115 10.55 -4.25 0.71
C LYS A 115 9.04 -4.36 0.53
N PHE A 116 8.32 -4.72 1.58
CA PHE A 116 6.88 -4.86 1.50
C PHE A 116 6.18 -4.46 2.80
N GLU A 117 4.91 -4.09 2.68
CA GLU A 117 4.02 -3.75 3.79
C GLU A 117 2.59 -4.18 3.46
N CYS A 118 1.90 -4.73 4.46
CA CYS A 118 0.49 -5.08 4.36
C CYS A 118 -0.17 -5.04 5.75
N ASP A 119 -1.47 -4.77 5.79
CA ASP A 119 -2.24 -4.72 7.02
C ASP A 119 -2.74 -6.12 7.41
N LEU A 120 -1.87 -6.91 8.03
CA LEU A 120 -2.23 -8.23 8.58
C LEU A 120 -2.24 -8.23 10.12
N PRO A 121 -3.07 -9.10 10.75
CA PRO A 121 -3.12 -9.24 12.21
C PRO A 121 -1.80 -9.70 12.84
N GLN A 122 -0.94 -10.32 12.05
CA GLN A 122 0.42 -10.72 12.40
C GLN A 122 1.39 -10.25 11.33
N GLU A 123 2.68 -10.19 11.68
CA GLU A 123 3.73 -9.82 10.73
C GLU A 123 3.75 -10.79 9.54
N PHE A 124 3.64 -10.23 8.33
CA PHE A 124 3.83 -10.99 7.10
C PHE A 124 5.31 -11.30 6.94
N GLN A 125 5.65 -12.59 6.88
CA GLN A 125 7.04 -13.02 6.72
C GLN A 125 7.23 -13.65 5.35
N TYR A 126 7.99 -12.97 4.51
CA TYR A 126 8.43 -13.49 3.22
C TYR A 126 9.94 -13.34 3.11
N ARG A 127 10.64 -14.43 2.73
CA ARG A 127 12.08 -14.41 2.50
C ARG A 127 12.34 -14.49 1.00
N TRP A 128 12.85 -13.40 0.45
CA TRP A 128 13.23 -13.33 -0.96
C TRP A 128 14.46 -14.21 -1.26
N LEU A 129 14.33 -15.07 -2.27
CA LEU A 129 15.40 -15.92 -2.80
C LEU A 129 15.78 -15.51 -4.24
N PRO A 130 16.97 -15.90 -4.76
CA PRO A 130 17.44 -15.45 -6.08
C PRO A 130 16.56 -15.83 -7.28
N ASP A 131 15.69 -16.83 -7.14
CA ASP A 131 14.78 -17.31 -8.19
C ASP A 131 13.31 -16.92 -7.91
N ASP A 132 13.06 -16.12 -6.86
CA ASP A 132 11.71 -15.67 -6.52
C ASP A 132 11.24 -14.60 -7.51
N SER A 133 9.93 -14.58 -7.74
CA SER A 133 9.23 -13.50 -8.42
C SER A 133 8.18 -12.84 -7.50
N LEU A 134 7.71 -11.67 -7.92
CA LEU A 134 6.57 -10.99 -7.29
C LEU A 134 5.34 -11.90 -7.23
N HIS A 135 5.16 -12.78 -8.22
CA HIS A 135 4.08 -13.76 -8.22
C HIS A 135 4.20 -14.74 -7.04
N ASN A 136 5.40 -15.25 -6.75
CA ASN A 136 5.60 -16.14 -5.60
C ASN A 136 5.28 -15.44 -4.28
N MET A 137 5.75 -14.20 -4.11
CA MET A 137 5.42 -13.38 -2.95
C MET A 137 3.92 -13.13 -2.82
N PHE A 138 3.27 -12.76 -3.92
CA PHE A 138 1.84 -12.48 -3.93
C PHE A 138 1.00 -13.74 -3.67
N PHE A 139 1.40 -14.89 -4.20
CA PHE A 139 0.77 -16.17 -3.90
C PHE A 139 0.85 -16.51 -2.41
N VAL A 140 2.03 -16.37 -1.79
CA VAL A 140 2.19 -16.61 -0.34
C VAL A 140 1.37 -15.60 0.48
N PHE A 141 1.27 -14.36 0.02
CA PHE A 141 0.38 -13.37 0.62
C PHE A 141 -1.08 -13.82 0.58
N GLN A 142 -1.58 -14.26 -0.59
CA GLN A 142 -2.95 -14.79 -0.74
C GLN A 142 -3.23 -15.98 0.18
N GLU A 143 -2.31 -16.93 0.28
CA GLU A 143 -2.43 -18.06 1.20
C GLU A 143 -2.47 -17.60 2.67
N THR A 144 -1.69 -16.58 3.01
CA THR A 144 -1.71 -15.99 4.36
C THR A 144 -3.05 -15.30 4.65
N LEU A 145 -3.69 -14.67 3.66
CA LEU A 145 -5.05 -14.11 3.83
C LEU A 145 -6.06 -15.20 4.18
N ASN A 146 -5.99 -16.35 3.52
CA ASN A 146 -6.90 -17.48 3.77
C ASN A 146 -6.81 -17.96 5.22
N MET A 147 -5.63 -17.90 5.84
CA MET A 147 -5.44 -18.26 7.26
C MET A 147 -6.17 -17.33 8.24
N PHE A 148 -6.40 -16.07 7.86
CA PHE A 148 -7.04 -15.06 8.73
C PHE A 148 -8.52 -14.81 8.40
N ALA A 149 -9.10 -15.55 7.45
CA ALA A 149 -10.48 -15.38 7.02
C ALA A 149 -11.48 -15.47 8.20
N GLU A 150 -11.35 -16.48 9.06
CA GLU A 150 -12.22 -16.66 10.24
C GLU A 150 -12.05 -15.51 11.25
N PHE A 151 -10.82 -15.03 11.44
CA PHE A 151 -10.56 -13.87 12.30
C PHE A 151 -11.29 -12.64 11.79
N TRP A 152 -11.15 -12.30 10.51
CA TRP A 152 -11.84 -11.13 9.96
C TRP A 152 -13.36 -11.29 9.96
N ASN A 153 -13.90 -12.49 9.75
CA ASN A 153 -15.34 -12.74 9.89
C ASN A 153 -15.83 -12.39 11.29
N ASN A 154 -15.13 -12.85 12.33
CA ASN A 154 -15.49 -12.55 13.72
C ASN A 154 -15.38 -11.06 14.03
N MET A 155 -14.33 -10.40 13.54
CA MET A 155 -14.13 -8.96 13.75
C MET A 155 -15.16 -8.12 12.99
N ASP A 156 -15.53 -8.50 11.76
CA ASP A 156 -16.58 -7.83 10.98
C ASP A 156 -17.95 -7.97 11.65
N GLU A 157 -18.28 -9.15 12.19
CA GLU A 157 -19.50 -9.36 12.96
C GLU A 157 -19.51 -8.51 14.24
N LEU A 158 -18.38 -8.48 14.96
CA LEU A 158 -18.21 -7.68 16.17
C LEU A 158 -18.40 -6.19 15.89
N ASP A 159 -17.74 -5.67 14.85
CA ASP A 159 -17.80 -4.26 14.47
C ASP A 159 -19.20 -3.86 13.99
N LYS A 160 -19.91 -4.77 13.32
CA LYS A 160 -21.29 -4.54 12.86
C LYS A 160 -22.32 -4.54 14.01
N ASN A 161 -22.12 -5.36 15.02
CA ASN A 161 -23.14 -5.63 16.05
C ASN A 161 -22.88 -4.93 17.39
N THR A 162 -21.76 -4.21 17.53
CA THR A 162 -21.39 -3.58 18.78
C THR A 162 -21.01 -2.12 18.60
N TRP A 163 -21.04 -1.35 19.69
CA TRP A 163 -20.55 0.03 19.68
C TRP A 163 -19.06 0.06 19.99
N ILE A 164 -18.25 0.13 18.92
CA ILE A 164 -16.81 0.31 18.99
C ILE A 164 -16.48 1.75 19.40
N LEU A 165 -15.73 1.90 20.49
CA LEU A 165 -15.15 3.14 20.97
C LEU A 165 -13.74 3.35 20.41
N GLU A 166 -12.93 2.28 20.36
CA GLU A 166 -11.57 2.32 19.82
C GLU A 166 -11.23 1.02 19.08
N PRO A 167 -10.50 1.09 17.94
CA PRO A 167 -10.08 2.32 17.26
C PRO A 167 -11.26 3.03 16.56
N GLU A 168 -11.15 4.34 16.31
CA GLU A 168 -12.18 5.10 15.57
C GLU A 168 -12.29 4.65 14.12
N THR A 169 -11.16 4.30 13.50
CA THR A 169 -11.08 3.69 12.17
C THR A 169 -10.41 2.34 12.31
N THR A 170 -11.10 1.28 11.93
CA THR A 170 -10.60 -0.09 12.03
C THR A 170 -9.74 -0.44 10.81
N SER A 171 -8.59 -1.07 11.04
CA SER A 171 -7.76 -1.71 10.02
C SER A 171 -7.75 -3.23 10.20
N ARG A 172 -7.38 -3.95 9.13
CA ARG A 172 -7.32 -5.42 9.11
C ARG A 172 -6.22 -6.00 10.00
N LYS A 173 -5.26 -5.18 10.45
CA LYS A 173 -4.27 -5.57 11.48
C LYS A 173 -4.75 -5.46 12.92
N ASP A 174 -5.86 -4.75 13.17
CA ASP A 174 -6.27 -4.42 14.53
C ASP A 174 -6.94 -5.61 15.22
N CYS A 175 -6.20 -6.23 16.14
CA CYS A 175 -6.67 -7.36 16.96
C CYS A 175 -7.43 -6.94 18.23
N LYS A 176 -7.68 -5.63 18.41
CA LYS A 176 -8.28 -5.07 19.62
C LYS A 176 -9.51 -4.26 19.31
N ARG A 177 -10.52 -4.34 20.18
CA ARG A 177 -11.70 -3.47 20.15
C ARG A 177 -12.06 -3.04 21.55
N ARG A 178 -12.21 -1.74 21.76
CA ARG A 178 -12.83 -1.19 22.96
C ARG A 178 -14.31 -1.01 22.69
N ILE A 179 -15.16 -1.73 23.42
CA ILE A 179 -16.59 -1.82 23.17
C ILE A 179 -17.35 -1.18 24.32
N ALA A 180 -18.33 -0.33 24.03
CA ALA A 180 -19.22 0.20 25.06
C ALA A 180 -20.15 -0.91 25.58
N LEU A 181 -20.21 -1.11 26.90
CA LEU A 181 -21.14 -2.07 27.52
C LEU A 181 -22.32 -1.37 28.21
N ALA A 182 -22.05 -0.26 28.89
CA ALA A 182 -23.02 0.52 29.63
C ALA A 182 -22.48 1.94 29.86
N PRO A 183 -23.30 2.91 30.33
CA PRO A 183 -22.80 4.23 30.68
C PRO A 183 -21.65 4.17 31.69
N GLY A 184 -20.47 4.66 31.28
CA GLY A 184 -19.25 4.65 32.10
C GLY A 184 -18.54 3.31 32.21
N VAL A 185 -18.92 2.29 31.42
CA VAL A 185 -18.26 0.98 31.38
C VAL A 185 -18.01 0.53 29.94
N SER A 186 -16.77 0.14 29.66
CA SER A 186 -16.35 -0.44 28.38
C SER A 186 -15.52 -1.71 28.57
N LEU A 187 -15.44 -2.53 27.53
CA LEU A 187 -14.62 -3.74 27.46
C LEU A 187 -13.56 -3.56 26.40
N LEU A 188 -12.28 -3.61 26.78
CA LEU A 188 -11.19 -3.81 25.83
C LEU A 188 -11.01 -5.31 25.58
N LEU A 189 -11.46 -5.73 24.41
CA LEU A 189 -11.34 -7.08 23.88
C LEU A 189 -10.05 -7.21 23.08
N VAL A 190 -9.30 -8.28 23.30
CA VAL A 190 -8.14 -8.66 22.47
C VAL A 190 -8.39 -10.07 21.94
N VAL A 191 -8.53 -10.18 20.62
CA VAL A 191 -8.79 -11.43 19.92
C VAL A 191 -7.48 -12.00 19.40
N ASN A 192 -7.28 -13.30 19.53
CA ASN A 192 -6.13 -13.98 18.93
C ASN A 192 -6.43 -14.24 17.44
N PRO A 193 -5.65 -13.70 16.49
CA PRO A 193 -5.96 -13.87 15.08
C PRO A 193 -5.74 -15.28 14.53
N VAL A 194 -4.95 -16.12 15.20
CA VAL A 194 -4.72 -17.52 14.81
C VAL A 194 -5.75 -18.47 15.45
N MET A 195 -6.36 -18.05 16.55
CA MET A 195 -7.40 -18.80 17.25
C MET A 195 -8.58 -17.86 17.56
N PRO A 196 -9.30 -17.38 16.53
CA PRO A 196 -10.28 -16.30 16.70
C PRO A 196 -11.55 -16.70 17.46
N THR A 197 -11.78 -18.01 17.63
CA THR A 197 -12.88 -18.58 18.42
C THR A 197 -12.49 -18.97 19.85
N ALA A 198 -11.20 -18.88 20.20
CA ALA A 198 -10.77 -19.07 21.58
C ALA A 198 -11.27 -17.93 22.47
N ILE A 199 -11.35 -18.18 23.79
CA ILE A 199 -11.76 -17.16 24.76
C ILE A 199 -10.81 -15.95 24.63
N PRO A 200 -11.31 -14.75 24.28
CA PRO A 200 -10.48 -13.58 24.09
C PRO A 200 -10.02 -13.01 25.43
N THR A 201 -9.00 -12.16 25.39
CA THR A 201 -8.60 -11.42 26.60
C THR A 201 -9.56 -10.25 26.81
N CYS A 202 -10.14 -10.17 28.01
CA CYS A 202 -11.17 -9.19 28.35
C CYS A 202 -10.69 -8.26 29.48
N HIS A 203 -10.52 -6.96 29.19
CA HIS A 203 -10.22 -5.95 30.20
C HIS A 203 -11.40 -4.99 30.36
N TYR A 204 -12.07 -5.05 31.50
CA TYR A 204 -13.16 -4.14 31.81
C TYR A 204 -12.62 -2.80 32.32
N LEU A 205 -13.19 -1.71 31.83
CA LEU A 205 -12.78 -0.34 32.14
C LEU A 205 -14.01 0.43 32.64
N GLY A 206 -13.90 1.05 33.82
CA GLY A 206 -14.97 1.82 34.44
C GLY A 206 -14.88 1.76 35.98
N PRO A 207 -15.81 2.44 36.70
CA PRO A 207 -15.86 2.35 38.16
C PRO A 207 -16.13 0.92 38.64
N GLU A 208 -15.34 0.44 39.61
CA GLU A 208 -15.38 -0.98 40.05
C GLU A 208 -16.78 -1.43 40.48
N ARG A 209 -17.54 -0.54 41.13
CA ARG A 209 -18.94 -0.79 41.56
C ARG A 209 -19.88 -1.19 40.42
N ILE A 210 -19.59 -0.77 39.19
CA ILE A 210 -20.39 -1.08 37.99
C ILE A 210 -19.77 -2.26 37.22
N VAL A 211 -18.43 -2.36 37.22
CA VAL A 211 -17.69 -3.41 36.52
C VAL A 211 -17.84 -4.79 37.18
N GLU A 212 -17.76 -4.88 38.52
CA GLU A 212 -17.79 -6.17 39.23
C GLU A 212 -19.00 -7.04 38.90
N PRO A 213 -20.26 -6.51 38.91
CA PRO A 213 -21.42 -7.30 38.51
C PRO A 213 -21.33 -7.84 37.07
N VAL A 214 -20.77 -7.05 36.14
CA VAL A 214 -20.62 -7.44 34.73
C VAL A 214 -19.57 -8.54 34.60
N ARG A 215 -18.42 -8.38 35.26
CA ARG A 215 -17.33 -9.37 35.28
C ARG A 215 -17.78 -10.68 35.90
N ALA A 216 -18.48 -10.63 37.04
CA ALA A 216 -19.02 -11.82 37.70
C ALA A 216 -20.02 -12.57 36.81
N LYS A 217 -20.90 -11.84 36.11
CA LYS A 217 -21.85 -12.44 35.16
C LYS A 217 -21.14 -13.08 33.97
N PHE A 218 -20.09 -12.46 33.44
CA PHE A 218 -19.30 -13.04 32.35
C PHE A 218 -18.60 -14.33 32.78
N ASN A 219 -17.85 -14.29 33.89
CA ASN A 219 -17.12 -15.46 34.41
C ASN A 219 -18.05 -16.66 34.69
N LYS A 220 -19.28 -16.40 35.14
CA LYS A 220 -20.28 -17.45 35.36
C LYS A 220 -20.73 -18.16 34.07
N ASN A 221 -20.65 -17.49 32.92
CA ASN A 221 -21.18 -17.98 31.65
C ASN A 221 -20.08 -18.32 30.63
N ILE A 222 -18.80 -18.08 30.94
CA ILE A 222 -17.69 -18.26 29.99
C ILE A 222 -17.44 -19.72 29.58
N HIS A 223 -17.97 -20.68 30.34
CA HIS A 223 -17.85 -22.12 30.09
C HIS A 223 -19.11 -22.75 29.49
N LYS A 224 -20.11 -21.93 29.14
CA LYS A 224 -21.33 -22.39 28.47
C LYS A 224 -21.17 -22.24 26.97
#